data_AF-A0A6M2BX20-F1
#
_entry.id   AF-A0A6M2BX20-F1
#
_cell.length_a   1.000
_cell.length_b   1.000
_cell.length_c   1.000
_cell.angle_alpha   90.00
_cell.angle_beta   90.00
_cell.angle_gamma   90.00
#
_symmetry.space_group_name_H-M   'P 1'
#
loop_
_entity.id
_entity.type
_entity.pdbx_description
1 polymer ?
#
loop_
_entity_poly.entity_id
_entity_poly.type
_entity_poly.pdbx_seq_one_letter_code
_entity_poly.pdbx_strand_id
1 'polypeptide(L)' 'AAKGIALMQQGIAKGGLKNPDVARLHLGYAQLLAGKKADAVRTLSSVRGKDGSASLARLWLIKSRH' A
#
# COMPACT_ATOMS: atom_id res chain seq x y z
N ALA A 1 14.24 -5.16 4.95
CA ALA A 1 12.90 -4.55 4.75
C ALA A 1 12.78 -3.73 3.46
N ALA A 2 13.68 -2.78 3.15
CA ALA A 2 13.51 -1.84 2.02
C ALA A 2 13.48 -2.45 0.61
N LYS A 3 14.18 -3.57 0.34
CA LYS A 3 14.25 -4.19 -1.00
C LYS A 3 12.89 -4.71 -1.48
N GLY A 4 12.02 -5.18 -0.57
CA GLY A 4 10.68 -5.66 -0.92
C GLY A 4 9.78 -4.56 -1.48
N ILE A 5 9.87 -3.35 -0.92
CA ILE A 5 9.07 -2.18 -1.35
C ILE A 5 9.39 -1.82 -2.81
N ALA A 6 10.67 -1.82 -3.19
CA ALA A 6 11.10 -1.51 -4.56
C ALA A 6 10.60 -2.56 -5.56
N LEU A 7 10.67 -3.85 -5.21
CA LEU A 7 10.15 -4.94 -6.06
C LEU A 7 8.63 -4.84 -6.23
N MET A 8 7.90 -4.49 -5.18
CA MET A 8 6.46 -4.29 -5.23
C MET A 8 6.07 -3.08 -6.08
N GLN A 9 6.80 -1.96 -5.98
CA GLN A 9 6.61 -0.80 -6.85
C GLN A 9 6.85 -1.16 -8.32
N GLN A 10 7.91 -1.91 -8.62
CA GLN A 10 8.19 -2.38 -9.98
C GLN A 10 7.09 -3.32 -10.49
N GLY A 11 6.58 -4.22 -9.66
CA GLY A 11 5.46 -5.09 -10.01
C GLY A 11 4.18 -4.32 -10.30
N ILE A 12 3.88 -3.29 -9.50
CA ILE A 12 2.73 -2.40 -9.73
C ILE A 12 2.92 -1.57 -11.01
N ALA A 13 4.13 -1.02 -11.23
CA ALA A 13 4.47 -0.22 -12.39
C ALA A 13 4.48 -1.02 -13.69
N LYS A 14 4.84 -2.32 -13.64
CA LYS A 14 4.75 -3.24 -14.78
C LYS A 14 3.32 -3.42 -15.29
N GLY A 15 2.31 -3.16 -14.46
CA GLY A 15 0.91 -3.41 -14.82
C GLY A 15 0.59 -4.90 -15.00
N GLY A 16 -0.62 -5.22 -15.45
CA GLY A 16 -1.07 -6.61 -15.63
C GLY A 16 -1.53 -7.32 -14.35
N LEU A 17 -1.60 -6.60 -13.23
CA LEU A 17 -2.17 -7.12 -11.99
C LEU A 17 -3.69 -7.17 -12.10
N LYS A 18 -4.29 -8.33 -11.80
CA LYS A 18 -5.75 -8.47 -11.65
C LYS A 18 -6.33 -7.44 -10.68
N ASN A 19 -5.61 -7.16 -9.59
CA ASN A 19 -6.03 -6.25 -8.52
C ASN A 19 -4.89 -5.30 -8.14
N PRO A 20 -4.71 -4.17 -8.87
CA PRO A 20 -3.66 -3.21 -8.58
C PRO A 20 -3.84 -2.53 -7.20
N ASP A 21 -5.08 -2.40 -6.73
CA ASP A 21 -5.43 -1.88 -5.41
C ASP A 21 -4.90 -2.75 -4.27
N VAL A 22 -5.00 -4.07 -4.39
CA VAL A 22 -4.46 -5.01 -3.40
C VAL A 22 -2.94 -4.96 -3.38
N ALA A 23 -2.29 -4.78 -4.52
CA ALA A 23 -0.84 -4.62 -4.58
C ALA A 23 -0.38 -3.33 -3.87
N ARG A 24 -1.10 -2.21 -4.07
CA ARG A 24 -0.86 -0.95 -3.33
C ARG A 24 -1.10 -1.10 -1.84
N LEU A 25 -2.12 -1.85 -1.42
CA LEU A 25 -2.39 -2.16 -0.02
C LEU A 25 -1.20 -2.86 0.66
N HIS A 26 -0.67 -3.90 0.02
CA HIS A 26 0.51 -4.61 0.52
C HIS A 26 1.76 -3.72 0.53
N LEU A 27 1.93 -2.86 -0.49
CA LEU A 27 3.04 -1.90 -0.54
C LEU A 27 2.98 -0.92 0.63
N GLY A 28 1.80 -0.39 0.94
CA GLY A 28 1.56 0.49 2.09
C GLY A 28 1.89 -0.20 3.43
N TYR A 29 1.52 -1.48 3.57
CA TYR A 29 1.86 -2.28 4.74
C TYR A 29 3.39 -2.49 4.89
N ALA A 30 4.07 -2.80 3.78
CA ALA A 30 5.54 -2.94 3.79
C ALA A 30 6.26 -1.61 4.10
N GLN A 31 5.75 -0.49 3.61
CA GLN A 31 6.26 0.85 3.95
C GLN A 31 6.07 1.16 5.45
N LEU A 32 4.95 0.77 6.04
CA LEU A 32 4.69 0.88 7.48
C LEU A 32 5.67 0.05 8.32
N LEU A 33 5.90 -1.21 7.94
CA LEU A 33 6.90 -2.07 8.58
C LEU A 33 8.31 -1.52 8.46
N ALA A 34 8.61 -0.78 7.38
CA ALA A 34 9.89 -0.11 7.18
C ALA A 34 10.00 1.24 7.91
N GLY A 35 9.00 1.64 8.72
CA GLY A 35 8.96 2.94 9.40
C GLY A 35 8.67 4.13 8.48
N LYS A 36 8.42 3.90 7.19
CA LYS A 36 8.12 4.94 6.19
C LYS A 36 6.63 5.32 6.22
N LYS A 37 6.15 5.84 7.36
CA LYS A 37 4.74 6.19 7.58
C LYS A 37 4.19 7.15 6.51
N ALA A 38 4.94 8.18 6.11
CA ALA A 38 4.48 9.15 5.09
C ALA A 38 4.25 8.50 3.70
N ASP A 39 5.18 7.63 3.30
CA ASP A 39 5.10 6.87 2.05
C ASP A 39 3.92 5.88 2.08
N ALA A 40 3.75 5.20 3.22
CA ALA A 40 2.63 4.29 3.45
C ALA A 40 1.27 5.01 3.35
N VAL A 41 1.13 6.16 4.00
CA VAL A 41 -0.08 7.01 3.95
C VAL A 41 -0.42 7.37 2.50
N ARG A 42 0.57 7.78 1.71
CA ARG A 42 0.39 8.15 0.30
C ARG A 42 -0.06 6.96 -0.55
N THR A 43 0.57 5.80 -0.37
CA THR A 43 0.21 4.56 -1.08
C THR A 43 -1.19 4.08 -0.70
N LEU A 44 -1.50 4.01 0.60
CA LEU A 44 -2.80 3.57 1.12
C LEU A 44 -3.93 4.50 0.69
N SER A 45 -3.68 5.81 0.62
CA SER A 45 -4.67 6.79 0.13
C SER A 45 -4.98 6.63 -1.36
N SER A 46 -4.06 6.01 -2.12
CA SER A 46 -4.28 5.72 -3.54
C SER A 46 -5.09 4.43 -3.78
N VAL A 47 -5.33 3.61 -2.75
CA VAL A 47 -6.17 2.41 -2.84
C VAL A 47 -7.65 2.83 -2.84
N ARG A 48 -8.34 2.62 -3.96
CA ARG A 48 -9.79 2.87 -4.13
C ARG A 48 -10.59 1.61 -4.47
N GLY A 49 -9.97 0.44 -4.39
CA GLY A 49 -10.63 -0.84 -4.66
C GLY A 49 -11.94 -1.01 -3.88
N LYS A 50 -13.02 -1.34 -4.60
CA LYS A 50 -14.37 -1.53 -4.04
C LYS A 50 -14.49 -2.80 -3.19
N ASP A 51 -13.54 -3.73 -3.29
CA ASP A 51 -13.51 -5.03 -2.62
C ASP A 51 -13.11 -4.96 -1.13
N GLY A 52 -13.42 -3.87 -0.43
CA GLY A 52 -13.02 -3.65 0.97
C GLY A 52 -11.53 -3.27 1.18
N SER A 53 -10.70 -3.35 0.14
CA SER A 53 -9.31 -2.89 0.16
C SER A 53 -9.19 -1.40 0.54
N ALA A 54 -10.11 -0.56 0.09
CA ALA A 54 -10.17 0.85 0.46
C ALA A 54 -10.51 1.07 1.95
N SER A 55 -11.31 0.19 2.55
CA SER A 55 -11.67 0.24 3.97
C SER A 55 -10.47 -0.15 4.83
N LEU A 56 -9.74 -1.20 4.44
CA LEU A 56 -8.53 -1.62 5.13
C LEU A 56 -7.45 -0.53 5.03
N ALA A 57 -7.27 0.08 3.86
CA ALA A 57 -6.34 1.19 3.69
C ALA A 57 -6.65 2.38 4.61
N ARG A 58 -7.95 2.72 4.76
CA ARG A 58 -8.42 3.73 5.71
C ARG A 58 -8.12 3.37 7.16
N LEU A 59 -8.31 2.11 7.55
CA LEU A 59 -7.99 1.64 8.90
C LEU A 59 -6.49 1.78 9.20
N TRP A 60 -5.63 1.40 8.25
CA TRP A 60 -4.18 1.55 8.37
C TRP A 60 -3.74 3.01 8.43
N LEU A 61 -4.40 3.90 7.68
CA LEU A 61 -4.19 5.35 7.76
C LEU A 61 -4.49 5.90 9.15
N ILE A 62 -5.61 5.48 9.75
CA ILE A 62 -5.99 5.85 11.12
C ILE A 62 -4.96 5.33 12.11
N LYS A 63 -4.61 4.04 12.03
CA LYS A 63 -3.60 3.41 12.90
C LYS A 63 -2.22 4.08 12.80
N SER A 64 -1.83 4.56 11.63
CA SER A 64 -0.52 5.19 11.41
C SER A 64 -0.38 6.56 12.05
N ARG A 65 -1.51 7.25 12.25
CA ARG A 65 -1.60 8.59 12.87
C ARG A 65 -1.58 8.56 14.40
N HIS A 66 -1.77 7.38 15.01
CA HIS A 66 -1.66 7.18 16.46
C HIS A 66 -0.26 6.70 16.85
#